data_AF-A0A935FQQ1-F1
#
_entry.id   AF-A0A935FQQ1-F1
#
_cell.length_a   1.000
_cell.length_b   1.000
_cell.length_c   1.000
_cell.angle_alpha   90.00
_cell.angle_beta   90.00
_cell.angle_gamma   90.00
#
_symmetry.space_group_name_H-M   'P 1'
#
loop_
_entity.id
_entity.type
_entity.pdbx_description
1 polymer ?
#
loop_
_entity_poly.entity_id
_entity_poly.type
_entity_poly.pdbx_seq_one_letter_code
_entity_poly.pdbx_strand_id
1 'polypeptide(L)' 'MVEQAYFDRPLSEPDCNSNFSCDITTSGHDDEATKIRAYLVSKYYNPPLVSGSIIPESILQNTLSWIEVSR' A
#
# COMPACT_ATOMS: atom_id res chain seq x y z
N MET A 1 10.36 -13.22 -8.93
CA MET A 1 11.03 -12.27 -8.02
C MET A 1 9.94 -11.61 -7.23
N VAL A 2 9.99 -11.64 -5.90
CA VAL A 2 8.94 -11.02 -5.07
C VAL A 2 9.23 -9.52 -5.08
N GLU A 3 8.28 -8.74 -5.57
CA GLU A 3 8.40 -7.28 -5.61
C GLU A 3 8.05 -6.74 -4.22
N GLN A 4 8.98 -6.02 -3.61
CA GLN A 4 8.84 -5.52 -2.25
C GLN A 4 8.40 -4.05 -2.27
N ALA A 5 7.24 -3.79 -1.67
CA ALA A 5 6.75 -2.44 -1.46
C ALA A 5 7.48 -1.81 -0.27
N TYR A 6 8.01 -0.60 -0.46
CA TYR A 6 8.65 0.20 0.59
C TYR A 6 7.79 1.42 0.87
N PHE A 7 7.96 2.03 2.04
CA PHE A 7 7.25 3.25 2.41
C PHE A 7 7.40 4.36 1.36
N ASP A 8 8.63 4.58 0.87
CA ASP A 8 8.99 5.60 -0.11
C ASP A 8 8.80 5.15 -1.57
N ARG A 9 8.48 3.87 -1.78
CA ARG A 9 8.10 3.30 -3.08
C ARG A 9 6.92 2.32 -2.90
N PRO A 10 5.71 2.85 -2.65
CA PRO A 10 4.56 2.05 -2.21
C PRO A 10 3.82 1.36 -3.36
N LEU A 11 4.14 1.71 -4.62
CA LEU A 11 3.53 1.11 -5.80
C LEU A 11 4.23 -0.19 -6.17
N SER A 12 3.44 -1.21 -6.48
CA SER A 12 3.90 -2.47 -7.04
C SER A 12 2.87 -2.97 -8.05
N GLU A 13 3.35 -3.56 -9.14
CA GLU A 13 2.47 -4.04 -10.21
C GLU A 13 1.91 -5.43 -9.86
N PRO A 14 0.61 -5.69 -10.11
CA PRO A 14 0.08 -7.04 -10.01
C PRO A 14 0.65 -7.94 -11.11
N ASP A 15 0.71 -9.24 -10.86
CA ASP A 15 1.16 -10.25 -11.82
C ASP A 15 0.20 -10.40 -13.02
N CYS A 16 0.56 -11.24 -13.98
CA CYS A 16 -0.25 -11.49 -15.19
C CYS A 16 -1.62 -12.13 -14.89
N ASN A 17 -1.83 -12.65 -13.68
CA ASN A 17 -3.09 -13.20 -13.20
C ASN A 17 -3.87 -12.19 -12.35
N SER A 18 -3.44 -10.92 -12.30
CA SER A 18 -4.01 -9.87 -11.44
C SER A 18 -3.87 -10.15 -9.94
N ASN A 19 -2.91 -10.98 -9.53
CA ASN A 19 -2.58 -11.21 -8.13
C ASN A 19 -1.41 -10.32 -7.71
N PHE A 20 -1.43 -9.89 -6.45
CA PHE A 20 -0.33 -9.15 -5.86
C PHE A 20 0.04 -9.78 -4.52
N SER A 21 1.35 -9.96 -4.29
CA SER A 21 1.90 -10.45 -3.03
C SER A 21 3.20 -9.70 -2.77
N CYS A 22 3.30 -9.09 -1.59
CA CYS A 22 4.53 -8.46 -1.12
C CYS A 22 4.70 -8.66 0.38
N ASP A 23 5.96 -8.67 0.81
CA ASP A 23 6.31 -8.63 2.23
C ASP A 23 6.44 -7.19 2.68
N ILE A 24 5.62 -6.78 3.65
CA ILE A 24 5.72 -5.46 4.28
C ILE A 24 6.66 -5.57 5.48
N THR A 25 7.80 -4.88 5.40
CA THR A 25 8.78 -4.83 6.49
C THR A 25 8.81 -3.41 7.07
N THR A 26 8.27 -3.23 8.28
CA THR A 26 8.23 -1.91 8.96
C THR A 26 9.60 -1.46 9.50
N SER A 27 10.60 -2.36 9.51
CA SER A 27 12.04 -2.09 9.66
C SER A 27 12.44 -1.02 10.69
N GLY A 28 11.82 -0.98 11.87
CA GLY A 28 12.17 -0.03 12.94
C GLY A 28 11.46 1.33 12.86
N HIS A 29 10.81 1.64 11.75
CA HIS A 29 10.14 2.92 11.53
C HIS A 29 8.69 2.93 12.00
N ASP A 30 8.04 1.76 12.04
CA ASP A 30 6.66 1.58 12.49
C ASP A 30 6.48 0.21 13.16
N ASP A 31 7.26 -0.03 14.21
CA ASP A 31 7.26 -1.31 14.95
C ASP A 31 5.97 -1.55 15.75
N GLU A 32 5.17 -0.49 15.94
CA GLU A 32 3.87 -0.52 16.61
C GLU A 32 2.70 -0.62 15.62
N ALA A 33 2.97 -0.77 14.32
CA ALA A 33 1.92 -0.93 13.31
C ALA A 33 1.01 -2.11 13.65
N THR A 34 -0.26 -1.82 13.92
CA THR A 34 -1.29 -2.84 14.19
C THR A 34 -2.19 -3.10 12.99
N LYS A 35 -2.08 -2.26 11.95
CA LYS A 35 -2.96 -2.26 10.79
C LYS A 35 -2.15 -2.04 9.52
N ILE A 36 -2.49 -2.80 8.49
CA ILE A 36 -1.98 -2.65 7.13
C ILE A 36 -3.17 -2.40 6.23
N ARG A 37 -3.06 -1.38 5.36
CA ARG A 37 -4.04 -1.11 4.30
C ARG A 37 -3.38 -1.20 2.94
N ALA A 38 -4.01 -1.93 2.03
CA ALA A 38 -3.60 -1.98 0.63
C ALA A 38 -4.73 -1.41 -0.24
N TYR A 39 -4.36 -0.56 -1.20
CA TYR A 39 -5.28 0.15 -2.09
C TYR A 39 -4.94 -0.20 -3.54
N LEU A 40 -5.94 -0.64 -4.31
CA LEU A 40 -5.86 -0.77 -5.76
C LEU A 40 -6.19 0.56 -6.40
N VAL A 41 -5.24 1.14 -7.11
CA VAL A 41 -5.38 2.44 -7.79
C VAL A 41 -5.14 2.31 -9.28
N SER A 42 -5.58 3.30 -10.05
CA SER A 42 -5.24 3.39 -11.48
C SER A 42 -3.73 3.56 -11.67
N LYS A 43 -3.16 2.95 -12.71
CA LYS A 43 -1.73 3.09 -13.06
C LYS A 43 -1.25 4.52 -13.30
N TYR A 44 -2.17 5.45 -13.55
CA TYR A 44 -1.86 6.87 -13.78
C TYR A 44 -1.98 7.73 -12.52
N TYR A 45 -2.46 7.15 -11.42
CA TYR A 45 -2.56 7.85 -10.15
C TYR A 45 -1.24 7.71 -9.38
N ASN A 46 -0.65 8.83 -9.00
CA ASN A 46 0.53 8.87 -8.15
C ASN A 46 0.10 9.20 -6.72
N PRO A 47 -0.03 8.21 -5.82
CA PRO A 47 -0.47 8.45 -4.45
C PRO A 47 0.55 9.32 -3.70
N PRO A 48 0.09 10.27 -2.86
CA PRO A 48 1.00 10.99 -1.96
C PRO A 48 1.61 10.00 -0.96
N LEU A 49 2.84 10.27 -0.54
CA LEU A 49 3.42 9.57 0.63
C LEU A 49 2.56 9.88 1.86
N VAL A 50 2.17 8.83 2.56
CA VAL A 50 1.33 8.92 3.76
C VAL A 50 2.23 8.82 4.98
N SER A 51 2.14 9.77 5.91
CA SER A 51 2.80 9.67 7.21
C SER A 51 1.75 9.66 8.33
N GLY A 52 1.87 8.71 9.26
CA GLY A 52 0.92 8.57 10.37
C GLY A 52 -0.40 7.90 9.97
N SER A 53 -1.44 8.12 10.76
CA SER A 53 -2.71 7.36 10.70
C SER A 53 -3.79 7.97 9.79
N ILE A 54 -3.57 9.16 9.24
CA ILE A 54 -4.54 9.84 8.39
C ILE A 54 -4.26 9.48 6.93
N ILE A 55 -5.23 8.81 6.31
CA ILE A 55 -5.19 8.51 4.88
C ILE A 55 -5.74 9.73 4.11
N PRO A 56 -4.98 10.31 3.17
CA PRO A 56 -5.45 11.40 2.33
C PRO A 56 -6.71 11.01 1.56
N GLU A 57 -7.70 11.90 1.50
CA GLU A 57 -8.96 11.65 0.81
C GLU A 57 -8.76 11.36 -0.69
N SER A 58 -7.69 11.91 -1.28
CA SER A 58 -7.31 11.64 -2.67
C SER A 58 -7.04 10.15 -2.93
N ILE A 59 -6.50 9.41 -1.96
CA ILE A 59 -6.30 7.96 -2.09
C ILE A 59 -7.66 7.26 -2.11
N LEU A 60 -8.58 7.66 -1.23
CA LEU A 60 -9.91 7.05 -1.14
C LEU A 60 -10.74 7.31 -2.39
N GLN A 61 -10.64 8.50 -2.98
CA GLN A 61 -11.37 8.89 -4.19
C GLN A 61 -10.83 8.23 -5.48
N ASN A 62 -9.54 7.88 -5.51
CA ASN A 62 -8.89 7.27 -6.69
C ASN A 62 -8.68 5.74 -6.54
N THR A 63 -9.18 5.17 -5.45
CA THR A 63 -9.14 3.74 -5.17
C THR A 63 -10.27 3.01 -5.86
N LEU A 64 -9.95 1.93 -6.56
CA LEU A 64 -10.90 1.00 -7.17
C LEU A 64 -11.35 -0.08 -6.17
N SER A 65 -10.46 -0.49 -5.27
CA SER A 65 -10.73 -1.49 -4.22
C SER A 65 -9.66 -1.39 -3.13
N TRP A 66 -9.95 -1.80 -1.90
CA TRP A 66 -8.97 -1.81 -0.82
C TRP A 66 -9.25 -2.92 0.19
N ILE A 67 -8.22 -3.25 0.97
CA ILE A 67 -8.31 -4.18 2.10
C ILE A 67 -7.56 -3.62 3.30
N GLU A 68 -8.08 -3.87 4.50
CA GLU A 68 -7.38 -3.67 5.76
C GLU A 68 -7.19 -5.02 6.44
N VAL A 69 -5.98 -5.28 6.90
CA VAL A 69 -5.67 -6.41 7.77
C VAL A 69 -5.15 -5.85 9.08
N SER A 70 -5.66 -6.38 10.19
CA SER A 70 -5.16 -6.08 11.53
C SER A 70 -4.44 -7.30 12.08
N ARG A 71 -3.40 -7.05 12.88
CA ARG A 71 -2.77 -8.06 13.73
C ARG A 71 -3.77 -8.61 14.77
#